data_AF-A0A6G3DLL2-F1
#
_entry.id   AF-A0A6G3DLL2-F1
#
_cell.length_a   1.000
_cell.length_b   1.000
_cell.length_c   1.000
_cell.angle_alpha   90.00
_cell.angle_beta   90.00
_cell.angle_gamma   90.00
#
_symmetry.space_group_name_H-M   'P 1'
#
loop_
_entity.id
_entity.type
_entity.pdbx_description
1 polymer ?
#
loop_
_entity_poly.entity_id
_entity_poly.type
_entity_poly.pdbx_seq_one_letter_code
_entity_poly.pdbx_strand_id
1 'polypeptide(L)'
;MGRFRRFLTTAVLTTLLVGGTAGWASASSGSAPSGPLPGTASWLADDSLGRELPDPATATPAEVAAFFAGLSHAQQDRLVEDHPTVVGNLDGVPVHLRYEANAPAGDRVLAYDPRGRGTIARVAGDLESAAHVSVIVPGSDIDAETFDRTAQRA
;
A
#
# COMPACT_ATOMS: atom_id res chain seq x y z
N MET A 1 -64.16 49.75 -6.87
CA MET A 1 -64.73 48.41 -6.64
C MET A 1 -63.68 47.37 -6.98
N GLY A 2 -63.33 46.45 -6.07
CA GLY A 2 -62.36 45.40 -6.39
C GLY A 2 -61.55 44.74 -5.28
N ARG A 3 -61.94 44.87 -4.00
CA ARG A 3 -61.81 43.86 -2.93
C ARG A 3 -60.53 43.00 -2.88
N PHE A 4 -59.60 43.43 -2.04
CA PHE A 4 -58.56 42.61 -1.41
C PHE A 4 -59.16 41.37 -0.73
N ARG A 5 -58.63 40.18 -1.01
CA ARG A 5 -58.71 39.04 -0.10
C ARG A 5 -57.30 38.49 0.13
N ARG A 6 -56.85 38.68 1.36
CA ARG A 6 -55.75 37.92 1.96
C ARG A 6 -56.14 36.44 2.01
N PHE A 7 -55.25 35.56 1.58
CA PHE A 7 -55.17 34.20 2.08
C PHE A 7 -53.71 33.90 2.39
N LEU A 8 -53.45 33.66 3.68
CA LEU A 8 -52.24 33.05 4.20
C LEU A 8 -52.27 31.57 3.85
N THR A 9 -51.20 31.05 3.25
CA THR A 9 -50.81 29.66 3.49
C THR A 9 -49.30 29.53 3.38
N THR A 10 -48.66 29.45 4.54
CA THR A 10 -47.31 28.94 4.73
C THR A 10 -47.30 27.45 4.38
N ALA A 11 -46.41 27.03 3.49
CA ALA A 11 -45.87 25.68 3.47
C ALA A 11 -44.46 25.77 2.86
N VAL A 12 -43.45 25.83 3.73
CA VAL A 12 -42.04 25.69 3.35
C VAL A 12 -41.82 24.23 2.98
N LEU A 13 -41.59 23.98 1.69
CA LEU A 13 -41.20 22.67 1.17
C LEU A 13 -39.71 22.73 0.85
N THR A 14 -38.89 22.28 1.79
CA THR A 14 -37.45 22.10 1.62
C THR A 14 -37.23 20.90 0.71
N THR A 15 -37.04 21.14 -0.59
CA THR A 15 -36.64 20.10 -1.54
C THR A 15 -35.15 19.81 -1.35
N LEU A 16 -34.84 18.69 -0.70
CA LEU A 16 -33.49 18.15 -0.63
C LEU A 16 -33.16 17.51 -1.98
N LEU A 17 -32.42 18.20 -2.85
CA LEU A 17 -31.83 17.60 -4.04
C LEU A 17 -30.64 16.73 -3.61
N VAL A 18 -30.87 15.44 -3.39
CA VAL A 18 -29.79 14.44 -3.39
C VAL A 18 -29.47 14.14 -4.86
N GLY A 19 -28.46 14.84 -5.39
CA GLY A 19 -27.85 14.52 -6.67
C GLY A 19 -27.09 13.21 -6.56
N GLY A 20 -27.73 12.10 -6.89
CA GLY A 20 -27.06 10.81 -7.09
C GLY A 20 -26.45 10.76 -8.48
N THR A 21 -25.19 11.18 -8.64
CA THR A 21 -24.41 10.78 -9.82
C THR A 21 -23.96 9.34 -9.64
N ALA A 22 -24.79 8.39 -10.07
CA ALA A 22 -24.33 7.02 -10.31
C ALA A 22 -23.42 7.02 -11.55
N GLY A 23 -22.18 7.48 -11.36
CA GLY A 23 -21.11 7.26 -12.31
C GLY A 23 -20.64 5.82 -12.17
N TRP A 24 -20.99 4.97 -13.12
CA TRP A 24 -20.33 3.68 -13.30
C TRP A 24 -18.92 3.96 -13.84
N ALA A 25 -17.99 4.28 -12.94
CA ALA A 25 -16.60 4.04 -13.23
C ALA A 25 -16.39 2.53 -13.06
N SER A 26 -16.46 1.80 -14.17
CA SER A 26 -15.74 0.54 -14.30
C SER A 26 -14.25 0.88 -14.27
N ALA A 27 -13.75 1.28 -13.10
CA ALA A 27 -12.35 1.09 -12.80
C ALA A 27 -12.26 -0.42 -12.63
N SER A 28 -11.62 -1.08 -13.59
CA SER A 28 -11.19 -2.46 -13.44
C SER A 28 -10.63 -2.59 -12.03
N SER A 29 -11.31 -3.34 -11.17
CA SER A 29 -10.73 -3.82 -9.94
C SER A 29 -9.46 -4.53 -10.38
N GLY A 30 -8.32 -3.83 -10.27
CA GLY A 30 -7.04 -4.50 -10.31
C GLY A 30 -7.10 -5.40 -9.10
N SER A 31 -7.39 -6.69 -9.33
CA SER A 31 -7.18 -7.71 -8.33
C SER A 31 -5.85 -7.39 -7.65
N ALA A 32 -5.81 -7.44 -6.33
CA ALA A 32 -4.54 -7.67 -5.63
C ALA A 32 -3.83 -8.75 -6.45
N PRO A 33 -2.58 -8.56 -6.90
CA PRO A 33 -1.93 -9.47 -7.82
C PRO A 33 -1.98 -10.87 -7.21
N SER A 34 -2.95 -11.66 -7.65
CA SER A 34 -3.15 -13.04 -7.24
C SER A 34 -2.18 -13.82 -8.09
N GLY A 35 -0.92 -13.73 -7.69
CA GLY A 35 0.27 -14.23 -8.37
C GLY A 35 1.50 -13.97 -7.50
N PRO A 36 2.65 -14.57 -7.85
CA PRO A 36 3.91 -14.31 -7.16
C PRO A 36 4.19 -12.80 -7.08
N LEU A 37 4.86 -12.34 -6.01
CA LEU A 37 5.26 -10.93 -5.86
C LEU A 37 5.86 -10.43 -7.19
N PRO A 38 5.51 -9.24 -7.70
CA PRO A 38 6.12 -8.72 -8.91
C PRO A 38 7.66 -8.75 -8.77
N GLY A 39 8.35 -9.35 -9.75
CA GLY A 39 9.81 -9.58 -9.69
C GLY A 39 10.24 -10.92 -9.08
N THR A 40 9.33 -11.77 -8.59
CA THR A 40 9.70 -13.10 -8.04
C THR A 40 10.38 -13.98 -9.10
N ALA A 41 9.92 -13.93 -10.34
CA ALA A 41 10.51 -14.72 -11.42
C ALA A 41 11.96 -14.30 -11.74
N SER A 42 12.28 -13.00 -11.69
CA SER A 42 13.65 -12.51 -11.88
C SER A 42 14.54 -12.81 -10.68
N TRP A 43 13.99 -12.71 -9.47
CA TRP A 43 14.68 -13.12 -8.23
C TRP A 43 15.06 -14.60 -8.25
N LEU A 44 14.11 -15.49 -8.56
CA LEU A 44 14.39 -16.93 -8.62
C LEU A 44 15.35 -17.32 -9.75
N ALA A 45 15.47 -16.49 -10.79
CA ALA A 45 16.40 -16.71 -11.90
C ALA A 45 17.80 -16.13 -11.64
N ASP A 46 18.00 -15.39 -10.55
CA ASP A 46 19.27 -14.74 -10.24
C ASP A 46 20.25 -15.75 -9.61
N ASP A 47 21.39 -15.96 -10.29
CA ASP A 47 22.50 -16.79 -9.83
C ASP A 47 23.75 -15.98 -9.43
N SER A 48 23.64 -14.65 -9.37
CA SER A 48 24.77 -13.72 -9.22
C SER A 48 25.53 -13.86 -7.91
N LEU A 49 24.89 -14.43 -6.89
CA LEU A 49 25.51 -14.73 -5.59
C LEU A 49 26.19 -16.12 -5.55
N GLY A 50 26.12 -16.90 -6.63
CA GLY A 50 26.65 -18.27 -6.69
C GLY A 50 25.93 -19.24 -5.73
N ARG A 51 24.74 -18.86 -5.26
CA ARG A 51 23.87 -19.62 -4.37
C ARG A 51 22.42 -19.30 -4.69
N GLU A 52 21.54 -20.26 -4.46
CA GLU A 52 20.11 -20.10 -4.66
C GLU A 52 19.54 -19.05 -3.69
N LEU A 53 18.72 -18.15 -4.22
CA LEU A 53 18.00 -17.15 -3.43
C LEU A 53 16.78 -17.79 -2.75
N PRO A 54 16.41 -17.39 -1.52
CA PRO A 54 15.26 -17.94 -0.82
C PRO A 54 13.97 -17.63 -1.60
N ASP A 55 13.14 -18.65 -1.82
CA ASP A 55 11.88 -18.50 -2.55
C ASP A 55 10.89 -17.64 -1.74
N PRO A 56 10.46 -16.47 -2.26
CA PRO A 56 9.54 -15.58 -1.55
C PRO A 56 8.19 -16.21 -1.16
N ALA A 57 7.76 -17.26 -1.87
CA ALA A 57 6.50 -17.94 -1.62
C ALA A 57 6.59 -19.01 -0.51
N THR A 58 7.76 -19.61 -0.30
CA THR A 58 7.91 -20.79 0.56
C THR A 58 8.88 -20.59 1.73
N ALA A 59 9.87 -19.71 1.60
CA ALA A 59 10.84 -19.45 2.65
C ALA A 59 10.21 -18.75 3.86
N THR A 60 10.55 -19.24 5.05
CA THR A 60 10.14 -18.61 6.31
C THR A 60 10.94 -17.32 6.56
N PRO A 61 10.39 -16.35 7.31
CA PRO A 61 11.12 -15.12 7.65
C PRO A 61 12.46 -15.39 8.36
N ALA A 62 12.54 -16.46 9.15
CA ALA A 62 13.78 -16.83 9.84
C ALA A 62 14.86 -17.33 8.85
N GLU A 63 14.48 -18.09 7.83
CA GLU A 63 15.40 -18.55 6.78
C GLU A 63 15.89 -17.39 5.92
N VAL A 64 15.00 -16.46 5.55
CA VAL A 64 15.38 -15.24 4.84
C VAL A 64 16.34 -14.39 5.69
N ALA A 65 16.04 -14.19 6.97
CA ALA A 65 16.93 -13.42 7.86
C ALA A 65 18.32 -14.06 7.98
N ALA A 66 18.38 -15.38 8.13
CA ALA A 66 19.64 -16.13 8.17
C ALA A 66 20.41 -16.04 6.84
N PHE A 67 19.69 -16.07 5.71
CA PHE A 67 20.29 -15.90 4.38
C PHE A 67 20.97 -14.52 4.26
N PHE A 68 20.25 -13.44 4.56
CA PHE A 68 20.77 -12.07 4.47
C PHE A 68 21.89 -11.80 5.49
N ALA A 69 21.81 -12.37 6.70
CA ALA A 69 22.88 -12.28 7.70
C ALA A 69 24.19 -12.96 7.24
N GLY A 70 24.12 -13.91 6.31
CA GLY A 70 25.28 -14.56 5.71
C GLY A 70 25.86 -13.82 4.49
N LEU A 71 25.25 -12.72 4.04
CA LEU A 71 25.74 -11.91 2.92
C LEU A 71 26.67 -10.80 3.39
N SER A 72 27.65 -10.46 2.57
CA SER A 72 28.41 -9.20 2.71
C SER A 72 27.54 -8.00 2.37
N HIS A 73 27.90 -6.80 2.87
CA HIS A 73 27.17 -5.57 2.55
C HIS A 73 27.06 -5.34 1.03
N ALA A 74 28.16 -5.51 0.28
CA ALA A 74 28.13 -5.36 -1.18
C ALA A 74 27.15 -6.33 -1.88
N GLN A 75 26.91 -7.52 -1.32
CA GLN A 75 25.91 -8.45 -1.84
C GLN A 75 24.49 -8.04 -1.45
N GLN A 76 24.31 -7.49 -0.25
CA GLN A 76 23.02 -6.94 0.19
C GLN A 76 22.64 -5.72 -0.69
N ASP A 77 23.56 -4.79 -0.88
CA ASP A 77 23.39 -3.59 -1.71
C ASP A 77 23.03 -3.98 -3.15
N ARG A 78 23.72 -4.97 -3.70
CA ARG A 78 23.40 -5.51 -5.04
C ARG A 78 21.97 -6.04 -5.13
N LEU A 79 21.51 -6.79 -4.15
CA LEU A 79 20.13 -7.30 -4.16
C LEU A 79 19.10 -6.17 -4.02
N VAL A 80 19.42 -5.14 -3.24
CA VAL A 80 18.58 -3.94 -3.09
C VAL A 80 18.47 -3.19 -4.43
N GLU A 81 19.57 -3.05 -5.17
CA GLU A 81 19.62 -2.39 -6.47
C GLU A 81 18.94 -3.20 -7.58
N ASP A 82 19.23 -4.50 -7.66
CA ASP A 82 18.78 -5.38 -8.75
C ASP A 82 17.33 -5.87 -8.56
N HIS A 83 16.88 -6.08 -7.31
CA HIS A 83 15.55 -6.61 -6.99
C HIS A 83 14.79 -5.81 -5.91
N PRO A 84 14.66 -4.48 -6.05
CA PRO A 84 14.10 -3.62 -5.01
C PRO A 84 12.67 -4.03 -4.61
N THR A 85 11.85 -4.46 -5.56
CA THR A 85 10.49 -4.90 -5.29
C THR A 85 10.44 -6.16 -4.41
N VAL A 86 11.33 -7.13 -4.63
CA VAL A 86 11.35 -8.36 -3.82
C VAL A 86 11.95 -8.07 -2.45
N VAL A 87 13.10 -7.38 -2.41
CA VAL A 87 13.80 -7.04 -1.16
C VAL A 87 12.93 -6.17 -0.25
N GLY A 88 12.24 -5.16 -0.80
CA GLY A 88 11.36 -4.27 -0.04
C GLY A 88 10.14 -4.96 0.60
N ASN A 89 9.66 -6.05 -0.01
CA ASN A 89 8.41 -6.72 0.36
C ASN A 89 8.62 -8.09 1.02
N LEU A 90 9.83 -8.65 1.00
CA LEU A 90 10.11 -9.99 1.52
C LEU A 90 10.30 -9.99 3.05
N ASP A 91 9.53 -10.82 3.75
CA ASP A 91 9.63 -10.98 5.19
C ASP A 91 10.92 -11.68 5.62
N GLY A 92 11.55 -11.18 6.69
CA GLY A 92 12.84 -11.64 7.17
C GLY A 92 14.02 -10.86 6.62
N VAL A 93 13.85 -10.08 5.54
CA VAL A 93 14.88 -9.13 5.09
C VAL A 93 15.13 -8.09 6.19
N PRO A 94 16.40 -7.80 6.53
CA PRO A 94 16.75 -6.73 7.47
C PRO A 94 16.03 -5.42 7.12
N VAL A 95 15.44 -4.79 8.14
CA VAL A 95 14.52 -3.68 7.93
C VAL A 95 15.14 -2.53 7.12
N HIS A 96 16.42 -2.21 7.35
CA HIS A 96 17.12 -1.14 6.63
C HIS A 96 17.22 -1.40 5.11
N LEU A 97 17.46 -2.65 4.69
CA LEU A 97 17.49 -3.03 3.28
C LEU A 97 16.09 -2.92 2.65
N ARG A 98 15.04 -3.25 3.41
CA ARG A 98 13.65 -3.07 2.96
C ARG A 98 13.34 -1.60 2.71
N TYR A 99 13.79 -0.73 3.61
CA TYR A 99 13.63 0.72 3.49
C TYR A 99 14.38 1.28 2.28
N GLU A 100 15.62 0.86 2.08
CA GLU A 100 16.46 1.30 0.95
C GLU A 100 15.86 0.86 -0.39
N ALA A 101 15.43 -0.40 -0.49
CA ALA A 101 14.78 -0.94 -1.67
C ALA A 101 13.48 -0.21 -2.06
N ASN A 102 12.73 0.28 -1.07
CA ASN A 102 11.49 1.04 -1.29
C ASN A 102 11.72 2.55 -1.47
N ALA A 103 12.97 3.03 -1.45
CA ALA A 103 13.26 4.46 -1.55
C ALA A 103 12.78 5.13 -2.86
N PRO A 104 12.88 4.55 -4.07
CA PRO A 104 12.56 5.28 -5.30
C PRO A 104 11.07 5.59 -5.56
N ALA A 105 10.12 5.06 -4.78
CA ALA A 105 8.70 4.94 -5.20
C ALA A 105 7.79 6.18 -5.00
N GLY A 106 8.26 7.29 -4.41
CA GLY A 106 7.48 8.54 -4.28
C GLY A 106 6.34 8.53 -3.22
N ASP A 107 5.65 7.41 -3.07
CA ASP A 107 4.88 7.01 -1.88
C ASP A 107 5.65 5.86 -1.20
N ARG A 108 6.21 6.09 -0.01
CA ARG A 108 7.14 5.12 0.59
C ARG A 108 6.37 4.08 1.41
N VAL A 109 6.35 2.84 0.97
CA VAL A 109 5.86 1.73 1.80
C VAL A 109 6.95 1.31 2.78
N LEU A 110 6.76 1.62 4.07
CA LEU A 110 7.70 1.28 5.14
C LEU A 110 7.59 -0.17 5.59
N ALA A 111 6.40 -0.75 5.44
CA ALA A 111 6.13 -2.14 5.76
C ALA A 111 5.01 -2.66 4.87
N TYR A 112 5.16 -3.89 4.39
CA TYR A 112 4.14 -4.62 3.67
C TYR A 112 4.30 -6.10 4.00
N ASP A 113 3.25 -6.70 4.53
CA ASP A 113 3.12 -8.14 4.75
C ASP A 113 1.78 -8.54 4.13
N PRO A 114 1.73 -9.25 3.01
CA PRO A 114 0.48 -9.64 2.38
C PRO A 114 -0.19 -10.89 3.00
N ARG A 115 0.43 -11.52 4.00
CA ARG A 115 -0.02 -12.80 4.54
C ARG A 115 -1.23 -12.60 5.47
N GLY A 116 -2.17 -13.55 5.43
CA GLY A 116 -3.41 -13.45 6.21
C GLY A 116 -4.29 -12.28 5.75
N ARG A 117 -4.65 -11.37 6.66
CA ARG A 117 -5.39 -10.13 6.34
C ARG A 117 -4.52 -9.03 5.74
N GLY A 118 -3.20 -9.22 5.75
CA GLY A 118 -2.22 -8.28 5.26
C GLY A 118 -2.08 -7.02 6.11
N THR A 119 -0.87 -6.45 6.14
CA THR A 119 -0.54 -5.19 6.79
C THR A 119 0.24 -4.31 5.82
N ILE A 120 -0.04 -3.01 5.83
CA ILE A 120 0.73 -2.02 5.07
C ILE A 120 0.96 -0.75 5.90
N ALA A 121 2.17 -0.21 5.83
CA ALA A 121 2.51 1.12 6.31
C ALA A 121 3.03 1.94 5.13
N ARG A 122 2.33 3.03 4.79
CA ARG A 122 2.71 3.95 3.71
C ARG A 122 3.00 5.33 4.30
N VAL A 123 4.05 5.97 3.82
CA VAL A 123 4.34 7.39 4.00
C VAL A 123 3.87 8.12 2.77
N ALA A 124 3.03 9.12 2.99
CA ALA A 124 2.76 10.15 2.01
C ALA A 124 3.68 11.35 2.31
N GLY A 125 4.52 11.74 1.36
CA GLY A 125 5.49 12.83 1.50
C GLY A 125 6.90 12.37 1.92
N ASP A 126 7.71 13.32 2.40
CA ASP A 126 9.12 13.10 2.78
C ASP A 126 9.27 13.00 4.31
N LEU A 127 9.40 11.77 4.82
CA LEU A 127 9.58 11.50 6.24
C LEU A 127 10.93 12.00 6.80
N GLU A 128 11.96 12.13 5.96
CA GLU A 128 13.32 12.46 6.41
C GLU A 128 13.48 13.96 6.69
N SER A 129 12.81 14.81 5.90
CA SER A 129 12.82 16.27 6.08
C SER A 129 11.58 16.83 6.80
N ALA A 130 10.59 15.99 7.13
CA ALA A 130 9.35 16.43 7.74
C ALA A 130 9.57 17.09 9.11
N ALA A 131 9.16 18.35 9.24
CA ALA A 131 9.12 19.04 10.54
C ALA A 131 8.08 18.41 11.50
N HIS A 132 7.04 17.79 10.95
CA HIS A 132 5.95 17.16 11.69
C HIS A 132 5.49 15.87 11.02
N VAL A 133 5.27 14.84 11.84
CA VAL A 133 4.81 13.51 11.40
C VAL A 133 3.48 13.19 12.09
N SER A 134 2.50 12.74 11.33
CA SER A 134 1.23 12.19 11.85
C SER A 134 1.11 10.73 11.44
N VAL A 135 0.70 9.88 12.38
CA VAL A 135 0.47 8.46 12.14
C VAL A 135 -1.03 8.20 12.17
N ILE A 136 -1.57 7.66 11.08
CA ILE A 136 -2.96 7.22 10.99
C ILE A 136 -2.97 5.70 11.06
N VAL A 137 -3.56 5.16 12.13
CA VAL A 137 -3.83 3.73 12.26
C VAL A 137 -5.32 3.53 12.00
N PRO A 138 -5.71 2.84 10.92
CA PRO A 138 -7.11 2.54 10.67
C PRO A 138 -7.72 1.70 11.81
N GLY A 139 -9.02 1.83 12.04
CA GLY A 139 -9.74 1.07 13.08
C GLY A 139 -9.79 -0.44 12.83
N SER A 140 -10.49 -1.17 13.70
CA SER A 140 -10.70 -2.62 13.55
C SER A 140 -11.37 -2.96 12.21
N ASP A 141 -10.94 -4.07 11.60
CA ASP A 141 -11.41 -4.61 10.31
C ASP A 141 -11.02 -3.82 9.05
N ILE A 142 -9.90 -3.09 9.13
CA ILE A 142 -9.19 -2.60 7.94
C ILE A 142 -8.02 -3.53 7.64
N ASP A 143 -8.06 -4.13 6.46
CA ASP A 143 -7.05 -5.01 5.89
C ASP A 143 -6.32 -4.29 4.75
N ALA A 144 -5.17 -4.83 4.32
CA ALA A 144 -4.38 -4.23 3.24
C ALA A 144 -5.20 -4.09 1.93
N GLU A 145 -6.19 -4.95 1.70
CA GLU A 145 -7.09 -4.92 0.54
C GLU A 145 -8.08 -3.73 0.57
N THR A 146 -8.45 -3.25 1.75
CA THR A 146 -9.42 -2.16 1.93
C THR A 146 -8.74 -0.79 2.08
N PHE A 147 -7.45 -0.75 2.40
CA PHE A 147 -6.70 0.47 2.73
C PHE A 147 -6.76 1.57 1.65
N ASP A 148 -6.56 1.22 0.37
CA ASP A 148 -6.56 2.19 -0.74
C ASP A 148 -7.90 2.93 -0.89
N ARG A 149 -9.01 2.30 -0.50
CA ARG A 149 -10.36 2.90 -0.59
C ARG A 149 -10.58 3.99 0.47
N THR A 150 -9.87 3.91 1.61
CA THR A 150 -10.01 4.85 2.74
C THR A 150 -9.04 6.01 2.60
N ALA A 151 -7.81 5.76 2.15
CA ALA A 151 -6.78 6.78 1.94
C ALA A 151 -7.15 7.81 0.86
N GLN A 152 -7.92 7.43 -0.16
CA GLN A 152 -8.39 8.36 -1.21
C GLN A 152 -9.60 9.23 -0.79
N ARG A 153 -10.17 9.00 0.39
CA ARG A 153 -11.36 9.71 0.90
C ARG A 153 -11.05 10.65 2.07
N ALA A 154 -9.84 10.60 2.61
CA ALA A 154 -9.36 11.47 3.68
C ALA A 154 -8.67 12.71 3.08
#